data_AF-A0A7S3N3V1-F1
#
_entry.id   AF-A0A7S3N3V1-F1
#
_cell.length_a   1.000
_cell.length_b   1.000
_cell.length_c   1.000
_cell.angle_alpha   90.00
_cell.angle_beta   90.00
_cell.angle_gamma   90.00
#
_symmetry.space_group_name_H-M   'P 1'
#
loop_
_entity.id
_entity.type
_entity.pdbx_description
1 polymer ?
#
loop_
_entity_poly.entity_id
_entity_poly.type
_entity_poly.pdbx_seq_one_letter_code
_entity_poly.pdbx_strand_id
1 'polypeptide(L)'
;IENLMKGRENASIIDLKMGVSTVTCNIVNNPKRMQKRLLKDSSTTTQKLGLKVIGYVIKNAQKKAEEKFYKWPYIQANDVAEVLRKIFCYPLPPKTADERQKTAHTFDPDNELKSKVAANRKLSKDESDIRVALEGHQQ
;
A
#
# COMPACT_ATOMS: atom_id res chain seq x y z
N ILE A 1 4.92 -14.37 -27.56
CA ILE A 1 4.68 -13.05 -26.94
C ILE A 1 5.90 -12.19 -27.23
N GLU A 2 5.69 -10.96 -27.72
CA GLU A 2 6.77 -10.01 -28.05
C GLU A 2 7.42 -9.42 -26.79
N ASN A 3 8.73 -9.14 -26.84
CA ASN A 3 9.43 -8.45 -25.76
C ASN A 3 9.19 -6.93 -25.83
N LEU A 4 8.27 -6.43 -25.00
CA LEU A 4 7.92 -5.01 -24.90
C LEU A 4 9.09 -4.10 -24.45
N MET A 5 10.18 -4.67 -23.95
CA MET A 5 11.35 -3.95 -23.46
C MET A 5 12.51 -3.90 -24.48
N LYS A 6 12.38 -4.55 -25.64
CA LYS A 6 13.42 -4.55 -26.68
C LYS A 6 13.69 -3.11 -27.15
N GLY A 7 14.93 -2.65 -27.05
CA GLY A 7 15.32 -1.26 -27.38
C GLY A 7 14.94 -0.22 -26.34
N ARG A 8 14.48 -0.64 -25.15
CA ARG A 8 14.07 0.22 -24.03
C ARG A 8 14.84 -0.11 -22.76
N GLU A 9 16.15 -0.36 -22.88
CA GLU A 9 16.98 -0.86 -21.79
C GLU A 9 17.08 0.12 -20.62
N ASN A 10 16.85 1.41 -20.85
CA ASN A 10 16.84 2.44 -19.80
C ASN A 10 15.44 2.73 -19.22
N ALA A 11 14.38 2.11 -19.74
CA ALA A 11 13.04 2.43 -19.25
C ALA A 11 12.84 1.97 -17.80
N SER A 12 12.22 2.85 -17.02
CA SER A 12 11.58 2.50 -15.76
C SER A 12 10.31 1.68 -16.06
N ILE A 13 9.97 0.76 -15.16
CA ILE A 13 8.86 -0.18 -15.35
C ILE A 13 7.97 -0.12 -14.13
N ILE A 14 6.66 -0.17 -14.34
CA ILE A 14 5.66 -0.40 -13.30
C ILE A 14 4.72 -1.55 -13.71
N ASP A 15 4.37 -2.39 -12.76
CA ASP A 15 3.32 -3.40 -12.87
C ASP A 15 2.15 -2.98 -11.97
N LEU A 16 1.02 -2.71 -12.61
CA LEU A 16 -0.24 -2.35 -11.97
C LEU A 16 -1.24 -3.46 -12.16
N LYS A 17 -1.82 -3.95 -11.07
CA LYS A 17 -3.00 -4.80 -11.14
C LYS A 17 -4.25 -3.96 -11.01
N MET A 18 -5.07 -3.96 -12.06
CA MET A 18 -6.31 -3.20 -12.14
C MET A 18 -7.51 -3.98 -11.61
N GLY A 19 -8.55 -3.25 -11.21
CA GLY A 19 -9.83 -3.75 -10.71
C GLY A 19 -10.02 -3.57 -9.20
N VAL A 20 -11.28 -3.55 -8.77
CA VAL A 20 -11.66 -3.47 -7.34
C VAL A 20 -11.65 -4.84 -6.63
N SER A 21 -11.49 -5.91 -7.39
CA SER A 21 -11.39 -7.29 -6.90
C SER A 21 -10.46 -8.10 -7.79
N THR A 22 -9.71 -9.01 -7.19
CA THR A 22 -8.87 -9.99 -7.89
C THR A 22 -9.52 -11.38 -7.93
N VAL A 23 -10.76 -11.49 -7.44
CA VAL A 23 -11.59 -12.68 -7.57
C VAL A 23 -12.10 -12.79 -9.02
N THR A 24 -11.97 -13.97 -9.59
CA THR A 24 -12.48 -14.30 -10.93
C THR A 24 -13.45 -15.47 -10.84
N CYS A 25 -14.33 -15.63 -11.84
CA CYS A 25 -15.29 -16.75 -11.91
C CYS A 25 -14.62 -18.12 -11.69
N ASN A 26 -13.40 -18.30 -12.22
CA ASN A 26 -12.65 -19.56 -12.13
C ASN A 26 -12.17 -19.92 -10.72
N ILE A 27 -12.22 -19.00 -9.75
CA ILE A 27 -11.78 -19.29 -8.39
C ILE A 27 -12.93 -19.32 -7.38
N VAL A 28 -14.15 -18.97 -7.79
CA VAL A 28 -15.32 -18.91 -6.90
C VAL A 28 -15.57 -20.26 -6.25
N ASN A 29 -15.40 -21.35 -7.00
CA ASN A 29 -15.60 -22.71 -6.51
C ASN A 29 -14.43 -23.25 -5.66
N ASN A 30 -13.40 -22.43 -5.37
CA ASN A 30 -12.28 -22.81 -4.51
C ASN A 30 -12.23 -21.90 -3.27
N PRO A 31 -12.84 -22.30 -2.14
CA PRO A 31 -12.97 -21.47 -0.94
C PRO A 31 -11.63 -20.97 -0.40
N LYS A 32 -10.59 -21.83 -0.40
CA LYS A 32 -9.25 -21.46 0.08
C LYS A 32 -8.63 -20.36 -0.79
N ARG A 33 -8.74 -20.46 -2.11
CA ARG A 33 -8.22 -19.43 -3.03
C ARG A 33 -9.03 -18.14 -2.95
N MET A 34 -10.36 -18.24 -2.83
CA MET A 34 -11.26 -17.11 -2.61
C MET A 34 -10.88 -16.31 -1.37
N GLN A 35 -10.81 -16.96 -0.20
CA GLN A 35 -10.44 -16.31 1.05
C GLN A 35 -9.07 -15.62 0.95
N LYS A 36 -8.08 -16.29 0.35
CA LYS A 36 -6.75 -15.71 0.10
C LYS A 36 -6.78 -14.46 -0.77
N ARG A 37 -7.70 -14.36 -1.75
CA ARG A 37 -7.82 -13.18 -2.61
C ARG A 37 -8.53 -12.04 -1.89
N LEU A 38 -9.63 -12.34 -1.19
CA LEU A 38 -10.36 -11.35 -0.40
C LEU A 38 -9.46 -10.68 0.65
N LEU A 39 -8.67 -11.47 1.39
CA LEU A 39 -7.70 -10.96 2.36
C LEU A 39 -6.61 -10.09 1.70
N LYS A 40 -6.15 -10.48 0.50
CA LYS A 40 -5.16 -9.68 -0.25
C LYS A 40 -5.75 -8.40 -0.80
N ASP A 41 -7.03 -8.38 -1.14
CA ASP A 41 -7.65 -7.20 -1.72
C ASP A 41 -8.01 -6.18 -0.63
N SER A 42 -8.45 -6.64 0.54
CA SER A 42 -8.71 -5.78 1.70
C SER A 42 -7.44 -5.15 2.29
N SER A 43 -6.30 -5.84 2.21
CA SER A 43 -5.01 -5.35 2.71
C SER A 43 -4.25 -4.46 1.71
N THR A 44 -4.89 -4.02 0.62
CA THR A 44 -4.23 -3.26 -0.46
C THR A 44 -5.10 -2.10 -0.93
N THR A 45 -4.57 -1.33 -1.88
CA THR A 45 -5.30 -0.24 -2.53
C THR A 45 -6.37 -0.69 -3.52
N THR A 46 -6.49 -2.00 -3.79
CA THR A 46 -7.42 -2.59 -4.77
C THR A 46 -8.86 -2.08 -4.59
N GLN A 47 -9.41 -2.18 -3.38
CA GLN A 47 -10.81 -1.77 -3.12
C GLN A 47 -10.99 -0.25 -3.10
N LYS A 48 -9.97 0.51 -2.66
CA LYS A 48 -10.06 1.97 -2.49
C LYS A 48 -9.81 2.74 -3.79
N LEU A 49 -8.84 2.30 -4.59
CA LEU A 49 -8.36 3.01 -5.79
C LEU A 49 -8.70 2.26 -7.09
N GLY A 50 -9.26 1.05 -7.02
CA GLY A 50 -9.51 0.23 -8.20
C GLY A 50 -8.22 -0.28 -8.87
N LEU A 51 -7.07 -0.20 -8.19
CA LEU A 51 -5.78 -0.74 -8.63
C LEU A 51 -4.87 -1.00 -7.44
N LYS A 52 -3.81 -1.78 -7.67
CA LYS A 52 -2.64 -1.86 -6.78
C LYS A 52 -1.33 -1.95 -7.54
N VAL A 53 -0.29 -1.34 -6.98
CA VAL A 53 1.09 -1.47 -7.48
C VAL A 53 1.63 -2.83 -7.04
N ILE A 54 2.07 -3.65 -7.99
CA ILE A 54 2.60 -5.00 -7.76
C ILE A 54 4.13 -5.01 -7.79
N GLY A 55 4.73 -4.11 -8.57
CA GLY A 55 6.16 -3.92 -8.60
C GLY A 55 6.55 -2.71 -9.45
N TYR A 56 7.73 -2.18 -9.22
CA TYR A 56 8.34 -1.21 -10.11
C TYR A 56 9.87 -1.27 -10.05
N VAL A 57 10.50 -0.74 -11.09
CA VAL A 57 11.94 -0.48 -11.16
C VAL A 57 12.14 0.90 -11.75
N ILE A 58 12.80 1.78 -11.01
CA ILE A 58 13.20 3.11 -11.48
C ILE A 58 14.68 3.08 -11.80
N LYS A 59 15.04 3.51 -13.02
CA LYS A 59 16.43 3.60 -13.46
C LYS A 59 16.89 5.05 -13.50
N ASN A 60 18.14 5.25 -13.13
CA ASN A 60 18.81 6.53 -13.27
C ASN A 60 19.35 6.75 -14.69
N ALA A 61 19.95 7.93 -14.93
CA ALA A 61 20.53 8.28 -16.22
C ALA A 61 21.64 7.29 -16.68
N GLN A 62 22.29 6.60 -15.75
CA GLN A 62 23.34 5.61 -16.00
C GLN A 62 22.78 4.19 -16.23
N LYS A 63 21.47 4.04 -16.45
CA LYS A 63 20.79 2.76 -16.67
C LYS A 63 20.83 1.80 -15.48
N LYS A 64 21.22 2.28 -14.30
CA LYS A 64 21.23 1.50 -13.06
C LYS A 64 19.90 1.66 -12.35
N ALA A 65 19.40 0.56 -11.78
CA ALA A 65 18.21 0.61 -10.96
C ALA A 65 18.53 1.30 -9.63
N GLU A 66 17.89 2.44 -9.40
CA GLU A 66 18.05 3.24 -8.18
C GLU A 66 17.03 2.83 -7.13
N GLU A 67 15.79 2.59 -7.55
CA GLU A 67 14.71 2.18 -6.66
C GLU A 67 14.00 0.95 -7.25
N LYS A 68 13.69 -0.02 -6.39
CA LYS A 68 12.97 -1.24 -6.76
C LYS A 68 11.95 -1.58 -5.70
N PHE A 69 10.79 -2.06 -6.15
CA PHE A 69 9.74 -2.57 -5.30
C PHE A 69 9.19 -3.88 -5.87
N TYR A 70 8.96 -4.87 -5.01
CA TYR A 70 8.39 -6.16 -5.39
C TYR A 70 7.38 -6.66 -4.35
N LYS A 71 6.09 -6.53 -4.67
CA LYS A 71 4.91 -7.16 -4.04
C LYS A 71 4.63 -6.92 -2.56
N TRP A 72 5.60 -6.91 -1.64
CA TRP A 72 5.32 -6.78 -0.22
C TRP A 72 6.48 -6.07 0.52
N PRO A 73 6.18 -5.14 1.46
CA PRO A 73 4.85 -4.68 1.87
C PRO A 73 4.12 -3.88 0.77
N TYR A 74 2.80 -4.04 0.62
CA TYR A 74 2.07 -3.30 -0.42
C TYR A 74 2.06 -1.80 -0.13
N ILE A 75 2.18 -1.02 -1.20
CA ILE A 75 2.12 0.44 -1.17
C ILE A 75 0.75 0.88 -0.67
N GLN A 76 0.73 1.80 0.29
CA GLN A 76 -0.50 2.36 0.84
C GLN A 76 -1.09 3.40 -0.10
N ALA A 77 -2.40 3.66 0.02
CA ALA A 77 -3.12 4.57 -0.88
C ALA A 77 -2.47 5.96 -0.98
N ASN A 78 -2.01 6.49 0.17
CA ASN A 78 -1.41 7.82 0.25
C ASN A 78 -0.08 7.92 -0.51
N ASP A 79 0.63 6.80 -0.69
CA ASP A 79 1.95 6.78 -1.31
C ASP A 79 1.91 6.47 -2.82
N VAL A 80 0.77 6.00 -3.34
CA VAL A 80 0.64 5.64 -4.76
C VAL A 80 0.93 6.83 -5.67
N ALA A 81 0.43 8.02 -5.33
CA ALA A 81 0.67 9.23 -6.11
C ALA A 81 2.17 9.55 -6.22
N GLU A 82 2.91 9.41 -5.11
CA GLU A 82 4.35 9.66 -5.08
C GLU A 82 5.11 8.62 -5.92
N VAL A 83 4.71 7.35 -5.85
CA VAL A 83 5.31 6.29 -6.69
C VAL A 83 5.10 6.58 -8.17
N LEU A 84 3.89 6.97 -8.57
CA LEU A 84 3.61 7.34 -9.96
C LEU A 84 4.41 8.56 -10.39
N ARG A 85 4.51 9.59 -9.54
CA ARG A 85 5.33 10.78 -9.79
C ARG A 85 6.79 10.42 -10.02
N LYS A 86 7.36 9.56 -9.17
CA LYS A 86 8.74 9.08 -9.34
C LYS A 86 8.95 8.34 -10.65
N ILE A 87 7.96 7.60 -11.15
CA ILE A 87 8.10 6.84 -12.40
C ILE A 87 8.01 7.73 -13.64
N PHE A 88 7.08 8.68 -13.65
CA PHE A 88 6.82 9.52 -14.83
C PHE A 88 7.68 10.78 -14.89
N CYS A 89 8.22 11.25 -13.75
CA CYS A 89 8.94 12.52 -13.66
C CYS A 89 10.40 12.34 -13.20
N TYR A 90 11.04 11.22 -13.53
CA TYR A 90 12.45 11.01 -13.18
C TYR A 90 13.42 11.66 -14.19
N PRO A 91 14.53 12.30 -13.76
CA PRO A 91 14.89 12.58 -12.36
C PRO A 91 13.94 13.61 -11.77
N LEU A 92 13.60 13.42 -10.48
CA LEU A 92 12.69 14.34 -9.80
C LEU A 92 13.27 15.76 -9.85
N PRO A 93 12.44 16.78 -10.13
CA PRO A 93 12.90 18.16 -10.03
C PRO A 93 13.44 18.42 -8.61
N PRO A 94 14.42 19.32 -8.46
CA PRO A 94 14.93 19.69 -7.15
C PRO A 94 13.77 20.18 -6.29
N LYS A 95 13.59 19.59 -5.10
CA LYS A 95 12.54 19.99 -4.16
C LYS A 95 12.65 21.49 -3.90
N THR A 96 11.54 22.20 -4.08
CA THR A 96 11.44 23.62 -3.74
C THR A 96 11.64 23.81 -2.22
N ALA A 97 12.00 25.03 -1.79
CA ALA A 97 12.28 25.30 -0.37
C ALA A 97 11.08 24.93 0.54
N ASP A 98 9.85 25.11 0.06
CA ASP A 98 8.62 24.82 0.80
C ASP A 98 8.35 23.31 1.00
N GLU A 99 8.75 22.47 0.05
CA GLU A 99 8.60 21.01 0.16
C GLU A 99 9.58 20.40 1.16
N ARG A 100 10.74 21.05 1.39
CA ARG A 100 11.72 20.61 2.39
C ARG A 100 11.21 20.82 3.81
N GLN A 101 10.43 21.87 4.04
CA GLN A 101 9.84 22.18 5.35
C GLN A 101 8.73 21.20 5.73
N LYS A 102 7.92 20.72 4.78
CA LYS A 102 6.87 19.72 5.05
C LYS A 102 7.41 18.36 5.50
N THR A 103 8.58 17.95 5.01
CA THR A 103 9.22 16.70 5.48
C THR A 103 9.87 16.83 6.86
N ALA A 104 10.17 18.04 7.33
CA ALA A 104 10.79 18.28 8.63
C ALA A 104 9.78 18.30 9.80
N HIS A 105 8.48 18.49 9.53
CA HIS A 105 7.43 18.62 10.55
C HIS A 105 6.55 17.38 10.76
N THR A 106 6.96 16.19 10.28
CA THR A 106 6.17 14.94 10.46
C THR A 106 6.82 13.88 11.34
N PHE A 107 7.76 14.27 12.21
CA PHE A 107 8.15 13.43 13.34
C PHE A 107 7.98 14.21 14.64
N ASP A 108 6.73 14.27 15.10
CA ASP A 108 6.43 14.60 16.49
C ASP A 108 6.29 13.27 17.26
N PRO A 109 7.34 12.81 17.97
CA PRO A 109 7.30 11.54 18.68
C PRO A 109 6.19 11.49 19.74
N ASP A 110 5.70 12.64 20.21
CA ASP A 110 4.61 12.71 21.19
C ASP A 110 3.24 12.43 20.55
N ASN A 111 3.08 12.67 19.25
CA ASN A 111 1.82 12.42 18.54
C ASN A 111 1.65 10.93 18.22
N GLU A 112 2.74 10.23 17.91
CA GLU A 112 2.73 8.77 17.74
C GLU A 112 2.41 8.06 19.06
N LEU A 113 2.98 8.51 20.19
CA LEU A 113 2.71 7.95 21.51
C LEU A 113 1.26 8.18 21.93
N LYS A 114 0.70 9.38 21.71
CA LYS A 114 -0.71 9.69 21.99
C LYS A 114 -1.66 8.82 21.16
N SER A 115 -1.36 8.59 19.88
CA SER A 115 -2.18 7.74 19.01
C SER A 115 -2.18 6.27 19.45
N LYS A 116 -1.02 5.74 19.88
CA LYS A 116 -0.89 4.36 20.40
C LYS A 116 -1.58 4.19 21.75
N VAL A 117 -1.48 5.18 22.64
CA VAL A 117 -2.17 5.17 23.94
C VAL A 117 -3.70 5.25 23.76
N ALA A 118 -4.18 6.05 22.80
CA ALA A 118 -5.61 6.13 22.48
C ALA A 118 -6.14 4.82 21.88
N ALA A 119 -5.38 4.16 20.99
CA ALA A 119 -5.76 2.87 20.41
C ALA A 119 -5.84 1.76 21.47
N ASN A 120 -4.88 1.71 22.40
CA ASN A 120 -4.87 0.72 23.49
C ASN A 120 -6.02 0.93 24.50
N ARG A 121 -6.40 2.18 24.79
CA ARG A 121 -7.59 2.47 25.62
C ARG A 121 -8.89 2.03 24.96
N LYS A 122 -8.97 2.10 23.62
CA LYS A 122 -10.16 1.69 22.87
C LYS A 122 -10.32 0.17 22.86
N LEU A 123 -9.23 -0.57 22.63
CA LEU A 123 -9.19 -2.04 22.72
C LEU A 123 -9.56 -2.55 24.13
N SER A 124 -9.04 -1.91 25.19
CA SER A 124 -9.38 -2.27 26.56
C SER A 124 -10.86 -2.06 26.90
N LYS A 125 -11.51 -1.06 26.29
CA LYS A 125 -12.93 -0.78 26.51
C LYS A 125 -13.84 -1.74 25.73
N ASP A 126 -13.46 -2.04 24.48
CA ASP A 126 -14.19 -3.02 23.67
C ASP A 126 -14.12 -4.43 24.31
N GLU A 127 -12.99 -4.81 24.92
CA GLU A 127 -12.87 -6.09 25.65
C GLU A 127 -13.70 -6.13 26.94
N SER A 128 -13.81 -5.03 27.67
CA SER A 128 -14.67 -4.97 28.85
C SER A 128 -16.15 -5.04 28.49
N ASP A 129 -16.56 -4.37 27.42
CA ASP A 129 -17.95 -4.34 26.96
C ASP A 129 -18.38 -5.72 26.42
N ILE A 130 -17.47 -6.45 25.78
CA ILE A 130 -17.70 -7.84 25.34
C ILE A 130 -17.84 -8.80 26.52
N ARG A 131 -17.04 -8.65 27.59
CA ARG A 131 -17.16 -9.49 28.80
C ARG A 131 -18.48 -9.28 29.53
N VAL A 132 -18.91 -8.03 29.69
CA VAL A 132 -20.19 -7.71 30.32
C VAL A 132 -21.37 -8.29 29.51
N ALA A 133 -21.30 -8.27 28.18
CA ALA A 133 -22.31 -8.88 27.32
C ALA A 133 -22.37 -10.42 27.42
N LEU A 134 -21.25 -11.08 27.71
CA LEU A 134 -21.19 -12.54 27.87
C LEU A 134 -21.62 -13.02 29.27
N GLU A 135 -21.38 -12.23 30.31
CA GLU A 135 -21.81 -12.55 31.68
C GLU A 135 -23.30 -12.29 31.91
N GLY A 136 -23.91 -11.35 31.17
CA GLY A 136 -25.36 -11.08 31.21
C GLY A 136 -26.25 -12.14 30.54
N HIS A 137 -25.68 -13.16 29.90
CA HIS A 137 -26.41 -14.24 29.21
C HIS A 137 -26.39 -15.58 29.96
N GLN A 138 -25.86 -15.63 31.19
CA GLN A 138 -25.84 -16.84 32.03
C GLN A 138 -26.76 -16.77 33.28
N GLN A 139 -27.71 -15.84 33.33
CA GLN A 139 -28.79 -15.84 34.33
C GLN A 139 -30.15 -16.14 33.71
#